data_AF-A0A175JZ35-F1
#
_entry.id   AF-A0A175JZ35-F1
#
_cell.length_a   1.000
_cell.length_b   1.000
_cell.length_c   1.000
_cell.angle_alpha   90.00
_cell.angle_beta   90.00
_cell.angle_gamma   90.00
#
_symmetry.space_group_name_H-M   'P 1'
#
loop_
_entity.id
_entity.type
_entity.pdbx_description
1 polymer ?
#
loop_
_entity_poly.entity_id
_entity_poly.type
_entity_poly.pdbx_seq_one_letter_code
_entity_poly.pdbx_strand_id
1 'polypeptide(L)'
;MNVVVTRKKYRRCNKSIKLSRQEALQLQVDFECVLLALLSSHYEFVMTKPQKKTKTSFQFMKVKEAISCDPKEDFFVFNVQKFIKTRASEMVSSEIRNGISYLTAQRRVQDLKHIETIHLFEDMLGEDYIFEIGFEDRDGIHGSIHIYFRDQLLYTTNQIKKIGQSIYLYINSKLPSPDRIIRLNELSPFLSL
;
A
#
# COMPACT_ATOMS: atom_id res chain seq x y z
N MET A 1 -22.19 -32.22 37.21
CA MET A 1 -21.67 -32.42 35.83
C MET A 1 -20.58 -31.38 35.58
N ASN A 2 -19.32 -31.78 35.50
CA ASN A 2 -18.19 -30.87 35.27
C ASN A 2 -18.00 -30.63 33.77
N VAL A 3 -18.17 -29.38 33.34
CA VAL A 3 -17.94 -28.96 31.95
C VAL A 3 -16.43 -28.81 31.74
N VAL A 4 -15.83 -29.75 31.01
CA VAL A 4 -14.42 -29.68 30.62
C VAL A 4 -14.26 -28.68 29.47
N VAL A 5 -13.75 -27.49 29.79
CA VAL A 5 -13.39 -26.49 28.77
C VAL A 5 -12.08 -26.90 28.10
N THR A 6 -12.17 -27.53 26.92
CA THR A 6 -11.01 -27.84 26.09
C THR A 6 -10.54 -26.57 25.39
N ARG A 7 -9.43 -25.98 25.87
CA ARG A 7 -8.75 -24.88 25.18
C ARG A 7 -8.22 -25.39 23.83
N LYS A 8 -8.72 -24.83 22.71
CA LYS A 8 -8.20 -25.11 21.36
C LYS A 8 -6.67 -24.89 21.36
N LYS A 9 -5.90 -25.95 21.12
CA LYS A 9 -4.45 -25.85 20.90
C LYS A 9 -4.22 -25.07 19.60
N TYR A 10 -3.79 -23.82 19.72
CA TYR A 10 -3.32 -23.03 18.58
C TYR A 10 -2.09 -23.71 17.97
N ARG A 11 -2.20 -24.24 16.75
CA ARG A 11 -1.05 -24.70 15.96
C ARG A 11 -0.18 -23.47 15.66
N ARG A 12 1.09 -23.48 16.10
CA ARG A 12 2.06 -22.46 15.68
C ARG A 12 2.22 -22.57 14.17
N CYS A 13 1.90 -21.48 13.46
CA CYS A 13 2.17 -21.38 12.03
C CYS A 13 3.67 -21.61 11.76
N ASN A 14 3.98 -22.35 10.70
CA ASN A 14 5.34 -22.76 10.36
C ASN A 14 6.23 -21.53 10.15
N LYS A 15 7.47 -21.55 10.65
CA LYS A 15 8.35 -20.36 10.66
C LYS A 15 8.59 -19.82 9.24
N SER A 16 8.66 -20.70 8.24
CA SER A 16 8.81 -20.35 6.82
C SER A 16 7.63 -19.55 6.26
N ILE A 17 6.39 -19.93 6.61
CA ILE A 17 5.17 -19.26 6.14
C ILE A 17 5.11 -17.82 6.67
N LYS A 18 5.53 -17.61 7.92
CA LYS A 18 5.58 -16.26 8.50
C LYS A 18 6.60 -15.37 7.81
N LEU A 19 7.77 -15.92 7.46
CA LEU A 19 8.83 -15.19 6.76
C LEU A 19 8.37 -14.81 5.35
N SER A 20 7.81 -15.76 4.60
CA SER A 20 7.27 -15.50 3.26
C SER A 20 6.19 -14.42 3.26
N ARG A 21 5.24 -14.46 4.21
CA ARG A 21 4.24 -13.39 4.36
C ARG A 21 4.88 -12.03 4.68
N GLN A 22 5.89 -12.02 5.56
CA GLN A 22 6.58 -10.78 5.90
C GLN A 22 7.30 -10.18 4.68
N GLU A 23 7.94 -11.02 3.87
CA GLU A 23 8.59 -10.61 2.63
C GLU A 23 7.59 -10.09 1.60
N ALA A 24 6.42 -10.72 1.50
CA ALA A 24 5.36 -10.31 0.58
C ALA A 24 4.77 -8.94 0.94
N LEU A 25 4.46 -8.72 2.22
CA LEU A 25 4.02 -7.41 2.72
C LEU A 25 5.11 -6.35 2.55
N GLN A 26 6.37 -6.71 2.80
CA GLN A 26 7.49 -5.78 2.65
C GLN A 26 7.65 -5.34 1.20
N LEU A 27 7.63 -6.28 0.25
CA LEU A 27 7.71 -5.97 -1.18
C LEU A 27 6.57 -5.05 -1.62
N GLN A 28 5.37 -5.27 -1.10
CA GLN A 28 4.21 -4.44 -1.40
C GLN A 28 4.34 -3.02 -0.82
N VAL A 29 4.90 -2.85 0.38
CA VAL A 29 5.21 -1.52 0.94
C VAL A 29 6.34 -0.83 0.15
N ASP A 30 7.35 -1.59 -0.27
CA ASP A 30 8.44 -1.06 -1.09
C ASP A 30 7.89 -0.55 -2.44
N PHE A 31 6.96 -1.31 -3.04
CA PHE A 31 6.27 -0.91 -4.27
C PHE A 31 5.39 0.33 -4.08
N GLU A 32 4.56 0.39 -3.03
CA GLU A 32 3.78 1.59 -2.67
C GLU A 32 4.68 2.84 -2.59
N CYS A 33 5.84 2.72 -1.95
CA CYS A 33 6.77 3.84 -1.82
C CYS A 33 7.33 4.31 -3.16
N VAL A 34 7.63 3.38 -4.09
CA VAL A 34 8.07 3.73 -5.45
C VAL A 34 6.96 4.44 -6.23
N LEU A 35 5.72 3.95 -6.14
CA LEU A 35 4.56 4.60 -6.79
C LEU A 35 4.37 6.03 -6.28
N LEU A 36 4.45 6.25 -4.96
CA LEU A 36 4.40 7.59 -4.39
C LEU A 36 5.51 8.50 -4.91
N ALA A 37 6.72 7.98 -5.09
CA ALA A 37 7.81 8.76 -5.64
C ALA A 37 7.59 9.13 -7.11
N LEU A 38 7.12 8.19 -7.93
CA LEU A 38 6.75 8.45 -9.32
C LEU A 38 5.67 9.53 -9.42
N LEU A 39 4.60 9.39 -8.63
CA LEU A 39 3.50 10.36 -8.59
C LEU A 39 3.93 11.72 -8.01
N SER A 40 4.98 11.78 -7.18
CA SER A 40 5.44 13.04 -6.57
C SER A 40 5.92 14.07 -7.57
N SER A 41 6.12 13.70 -8.84
CA SER A 41 6.38 14.64 -9.93
C SER A 41 5.17 15.50 -10.32
N HIS A 42 3.96 15.04 -10.00
CA HIS A 42 2.69 15.70 -10.34
C HIS A 42 1.83 16.05 -9.11
N TYR A 43 2.04 15.36 -7.98
CA TYR A 43 1.22 15.51 -6.78
C TYR A 43 2.02 15.83 -5.52
N GLU A 44 1.46 16.66 -4.64
CA GLU A 44 1.83 16.70 -3.22
C GLU A 44 0.96 15.74 -2.41
N PHE A 45 1.51 15.15 -1.35
CA PHE A 45 0.79 14.19 -0.51
C PHE A 45 0.66 14.65 0.92
N VAL A 46 -0.57 14.67 1.43
CA VAL A 46 -0.82 14.80 2.87
C VAL A 46 -0.75 13.41 3.49
N MET A 47 0.34 13.11 4.18
CA MET A 47 0.57 11.83 4.84
C MET A 47 0.24 11.93 6.33
N THR A 48 -0.28 10.85 6.89
CA THR A 48 -0.59 10.76 8.32
C THR A 48 0.22 9.67 8.98
N LYS A 49 0.58 9.89 10.24
CA LYS A 49 1.31 8.87 10.99
C LYS A 49 0.46 7.59 11.12
N PRO A 50 1.05 6.41 10.90
CA PRO A 50 0.37 5.16 11.22
C PRO A 50 -0.01 5.08 12.69
N GLN A 51 -1.22 4.58 12.99
CA GLN A 51 -1.76 4.54 14.36
C GLN A 51 -1.05 3.53 15.28
N LYS A 52 -0.46 2.47 14.71
CA LYS A 52 0.22 1.41 15.48
C LYS A 52 1.71 1.46 15.17
N LYS A 53 2.57 1.23 16.16
CA LYS A 53 4.01 1.01 15.90
C LYS A 53 4.26 -0.50 15.73
N THR A 54 4.82 -0.91 14.60
CA THR A 54 5.34 -2.28 14.41
C THR A 54 6.83 -2.30 14.70
N LYS A 55 7.31 -3.40 15.27
CA LYS A 55 8.75 -3.60 15.57
C LYS A 55 9.48 -4.39 14.49
N THR A 56 8.76 -5.00 13.56
CA THR A 56 9.28 -6.12 12.75
C THR A 56 9.09 -5.95 11.25
N SER A 57 8.11 -5.15 10.81
CA SER A 57 7.82 -4.92 9.40
C SER A 57 7.54 -3.44 9.15
N PHE A 58 7.80 -3.00 7.92
CA PHE A 58 7.32 -1.71 7.46
C PHE A 58 5.78 -1.73 7.37
N GLN A 59 5.19 -0.56 7.50
CA GLN A 59 3.73 -0.38 7.47
C GLN A 59 3.33 0.35 6.21
N PHE A 60 2.16 0.04 5.70
CA PHE A 60 1.59 0.84 4.62
C PHE A 60 1.49 2.32 5.00
N MET A 61 1.84 3.15 4.03
CA MET A 61 1.84 4.59 4.17
C MET A 61 0.42 5.13 4.15
N LYS A 62 0.05 5.88 5.20
CA LYS A 62 -1.31 6.41 5.29
C LYS A 62 -1.44 7.75 4.60
N VAL A 63 -1.64 7.72 3.28
CA VAL A 63 -1.96 8.91 2.47
C VAL A 63 -3.40 9.35 2.72
N LYS A 64 -3.60 10.63 3.01
CA LYS A 64 -4.91 11.25 3.26
C LYS A 64 -5.46 11.89 2.00
N GLU A 65 -4.63 12.73 1.39
CA GLU A 65 -4.95 13.55 0.23
C GLU A 65 -3.77 13.57 -0.75
N ALA A 66 -4.09 13.62 -2.04
CA ALA A 66 -3.17 13.94 -3.13
C ALA A 66 -3.61 15.27 -3.76
N ILE A 67 -2.69 16.22 -3.87
CA ILE A 67 -2.97 17.58 -4.35
C ILE A 67 -2.30 17.74 -5.71
N SER A 68 -3.09 17.90 -6.78
CA SER A 68 -2.55 18.12 -8.13
C SER A 68 -1.79 19.43 -8.18
N CYS A 69 -0.57 19.38 -8.72
CA CYS A 69 0.30 20.53 -8.92
C CYS A 69 0.60 20.78 -10.39
N ASP A 70 -0.15 20.16 -11.32
CA ASP A 70 0.00 20.44 -12.74
C ASP A 70 -0.45 21.88 -13.02
N PRO A 71 0.45 22.78 -13.50
CA PRO A 71 0.08 24.15 -13.81
C PRO A 71 -0.90 24.28 -14.99
N LYS A 72 -1.15 23.20 -15.75
CA LYS A 72 -2.11 23.15 -16.85
C LYS A 72 -3.49 22.66 -16.41
N GLU A 73 -3.62 22.11 -15.20
CA GLU A 73 -4.88 21.65 -14.66
C GLU A 73 -5.41 22.59 -13.58
N ASP A 74 -6.73 22.55 -13.36
CA ASP A 74 -7.33 23.24 -12.23
C ASP A 74 -6.81 22.65 -10.92
N PHE A 75 -6.65 23.50 -9.91
CA PHE A 75 -6.28 23.07 -8.56
C PHE A 75 -7.27 21.99 -8.07
N PHE A 76 -6.76 20.78 -7.85
CA PHE A 76 -7.56 19.64 -7.46
C PHE A 76 -6.97 18.93 -6.24
N VAL A 77 -7.82 18.67 -5.25
CA VAL A 77 -7.47 17.88 -4.05
C VAL A 77 -8.26 16.59 -4.06
N PHE A 78 -7.57 15.48 -4.28
CA PHE A 78 -8.15 14.15 -4.22
C PHE A 78 -8.08 13.57 -2.81
N ASN A 79 -9.23 13.27 -2.20
CA ASN A 79 -9.29 12.65 -0.88
C ASN A 79 -9.15 11.12 -0.96
N VAL A 80 -7.91 10.64 -0.93
CA VAL A 80 -7.55 9.21 -0.99
C VAL A 80 -8.28 8.40 0.09
N GLN A 81 -8.30 8.88 1.34
CA GLN A 81 -8.94 8.14 2.44
C GLN A 81 -10.45 7.95 2.25
N LYS A 82 -11.14 8.98 1.74
CA LYS A 82 -12.58 8.92 1.46
C LYS A 82 -12.84 7.94 0.32
N PHE A 83 -12.04 8.00 -0.74
CA PHE A 83 -12.16 7.07 -1.88
C PHE A 83 -12.01 5.61 -1.44
N ILE A 84 -10.92 5.27 -0.74
CA ILE A 84 -10.66 3.90 -0.26
C ILE A 84 -11.74 3.45 0.73
N LYS A 85 -12.30 4.35 1.55
CA LYS A 85 -13.43 4.02 2.43
C LYS A 85 -14.69 3.67 1.65
N THR A 86 -14.99 4.40 0.58
CA THR A 86 -16.13 4.12 -0.31
C THR A 86 -15.95 2.77 -1.00
N ARG A 87 -14.80 2.53 -1.63
CA ARG A 87 -14.43 1.24 -2.25
C ARG A 87 -14.56 0.07 -1.29
N ALA A 88 -14.03 0.21 -0.08
CA ALA A 88 -14.18 -0.81 0.95
C ALA A 88 -15.65 -1.10 1.31
N SER A 89 -16.51 -0.07 1.35
CA SER A 89 -17.95 -0.28 1.63
C SER A 89 -18.63 -1.04 0.50
N GLU A 90 -18.26 -0.76 -0.76
CA GLU A 90 -18.77 -1.46 -1.94
C GLU A 90 -18.36 -2.93 -1.94
N MET A 91 -17.08 -3.23 -1.63
CA MET A 91 -16.56 -4.59 -1.50
C MET A 91 -17.27 -5.38 -0.40
N VAL A 92 -17.50 -4.76 0.77
CA VAL A 92 -18.25 -5.39 1.88
C VAL A 92 -19.66 -5.72 1.43
N SER A 93 -20.32 -4.80 0.73
CA SER A 93 -21.66 -5.02 0.21
C SER A 93 -21.70 -6.17 -0.80
N SER A 94 -20.65 -6.32 -1.62
CA SER A 94 -20.50 -7.42 -2.57
C SER A 94 -20.33 -8.78 -1.88
N GLU A 95 -19.46 -8.88 -0.87
CA GLU A 95 -19.29 -10.10 -0.06
C GLU A 95 -20.61 -10.53 0.61
N ILE A 96 -21.38 -9.57 1.12
CA ILE A 96 -22.68 -9.85 1.76
C ILE A 96 -23.69 -10.39 0.74
N ARG A 97 -23.74 -9.82 -0.47
CA ARG A 97 -24.57 -10.36 -1.56
C ARG A 97 -24.17 -11.79 -1.94
N ASN A 98 -22.90 -12.15 -1.78
CA ASN A 98 -22.37 -13.50 -1.98
C ASN A 98 -22.60 -14.44 -0.78
N GLY A 99 -23.41 -14.04 0.22
CA GLY A 99 -23.77 -14.87 1.36
C GLY A 99 -22.76 -14.86 2.51
N ILE A 100 -21.76 -13.97 2.49
CA ILE A 100 -20.78 -13.85 3.58
C ILE A 100 -21.34 -12.95 4.69
N SER A 101 -21.23 -13.39 5.94
CA SER A 101 -21.66 -12.59 7.10
C SER A 101 -20.94 -11.23 7.14
N TYR A 102 -21.65 -10.17 7.54
CA TYR A 102 -21.11 -8.80 7.64
C TYR A 102 -19.75 -8.73 8.36
N LEU A 103 -19.61 -9.35 9.54
CA LEU A 103 -18.37 -9.30 10.32
C LEU A 103 -17.19 -9.99 9.59
N THR A 104 -17.47 -11.04 8.83
CA THR A 104 -16.43 -11.73 8.04
C THR A 104 -16.05 -10.91 6.81
N ALA A 105 -17.04 -10.36 6.11
CA ALA A 105 -16.83 -9.45 4.98
C ALA A 105 -15.99 -8.23 5.39
N GLN A 106 -16.37 -7.57 6.49
CA GLN A 106 -15.66 -6.41 7.02
C GLN A 106 -14.18 -6.71 7.34
N ARG A 107 -13.89 -7.88 7.92
CA ARG A 107 -12.50 -8.30 8.20
C ARG A 107 -11.70 -8.55 6.93
N ARG A 108 -12.27 -9.29 5.96
CA ARG A 108 -11.60 -9.57 4.68
C ARG A 108 -11.26 -8.28 3.94
N VAL A 109 -12.22 -7.37 3.82
CA VAL A 109 -12.03 -6.11 3.11
C VAL A 109 -11.09 -5.17 3.85
N GLN A 110 -11.05 -5.21 5.18
CA GLN A 110 -10.07 -4.41 5.94
C GLN A 110 -8.63 -4.73 5.52
N ASP A 111 -8.34 -6.00 5.25
CA ASP A 111 -7.03 -6.41 4.75
C ASP A 111 -6.84 -5.93 3.31
N LEU A 112 -7.85 -5.89 2.44
CA LEU A 112 -7.69 -5.47 1.04
C LEU A 112 -7.52 -3.96 0.81
N LYS A 113 -7.71 -3.11 1.82
CA LYS A 113 -7.63 -1.64 1.65
C LYS A 113 -6.27 -1.14 1.15
N HIS A 114 -5.19 -1.80 1.52
CA HIS A 114 -3.85 -1.40 1.08
C HIS A 114 -3.63 -1.74 -0.40
N ILE A 115 -4.19 -2.86 -0.88
CA ILE A 115 -4.21 -3.25 -2.29
C ILE A 115 -4.98 -2.20 -3.11
N GLU A 116 -6.19 -1.83 -2.68
CA GLU A 116 -6.96 -0.78 -3.37
C GLU A 116 -6.24 0.58 -3.40
N THR A 117 -5.37 0.85 -2.43
CA THR A 117 -4.55 2.08 -2.42
C THR A 117 -3.44 2.01 -3.47
N ILE A 118 -2.80 0.84 -3.62
CA ILE A 118 -1.81 0.60 -4.67
C ILE A 118 -2.44 0.71 -6.05
N HIS A 119 -3.56 0.03 -6.30
CA HIS A 119 -4.25 0.09 -7.60
C HIS A 119 -4.67 1.51 -7.95
N LEU A 120 -5.15 2.29 -6.96
CA LEU A 120 -5.41 3.72 -7.16
C LEU A 120 -4.14 4.48 -7.59
N PHE A 121 -2.98 4.21 -6.99
CA PHE A 121 -1.74 4.89 -7.36
C PHE A 121 -1.22 4.48 -8.74
N GLU A 122 -1.41 3.22 -9.12
CA GLU A 122 -1.16 2.73 -10.48
C GLU A 122 -2.06 3.46 -11.49
N ASP A 123 -3.37 3.52 -11.22
CA ASP A 123 -4.35 4.23 -12.05
C ASP A 123 -4.01 5.72 -12.18
N MET A 124 -3.54 6.35 -11.10
CA MET A 124 -3.14 7.77 -11.10
C MET A 124 -1.86 8.05 -11.92
N LEU A 125 -0.98 7.07 -12.10
CA LEU A 125 0.20 7.21 -12.97
C LEU A 125 -0.17 7.17 -14.46
N GLY A 126 -1.30 6.54 -14.78
CA GLY A 126 -1.87 6.50 -16.12
C GLY A 126 -1.22 5.48 -17.05
N GLU A 127 -1.71 5.46 -18.29
CA GLU A 127 -1.45 4.40 -19.28
C GLU A 127 0.00 4.32 -19.78
N ASP A 128 0.80 5.37 -19.59
CA ASP A 128 2.22 5.37 -19.93
C ASP A 128 3.04 4.40 -19.05
N TYR A 129 2.50 4.01 -17.89
CA TYR A 129 3.10 3.04 -16.97
C TYR A 129 2.44 1.66 -17.08
N ILE A 130 3.26 0.62 -17.11
CA ILE A 130 2.81 -0.78 -17.09
C ILE A 130 3.45 -1.48 -15.89
N PHE A 131 2.62 -2.20 -15.12
CA PHE A 131 3.03 -2.93 -13.92
C PHE A 131 2.88 -4.43 -14.15
N GLU A 132 4.01 -5.16 -14.19
CA GLU A 132 4.00 -6.62 -14.22
C GLU A 132 4.23 -7.16 -12.81
N ILE A 133 3.13 -7.60 -12.18
CA ILE A 133 3.13 -8.14 -10.81
C ILE A 133 2.91 -9.65 -10.88
N GLY A 134 3.78 -10.42 -10.22
CA GLY A 134 3.73 -11.88 -10.22
C GLY A 134 2.44 -12.45 -9.64
N PHE A 135 2.23 -12.26 -8.33
CA PHE A 135 0.99 -12.67 -7.65
C PHE A 135 0.69 -11.73 -6.49
N GLU A 136 -0.53 -11.20 -6.42
CA GLU A 136 -0.99 -10.36 -5.32
C GLU A 136 -2.17 -11.02 -4.59
N ASP A 137 -2.09 -11.07 -3.26
CA ASP A 137 -3.20 -11.47 -2.42
C ASP A 137 -3.26 -10.65 -1.12
N ARG A 138 -4.19 -11.02 -0.24
CA ARG A 138 -4.36 -10.38 1.08
C ARG A 138 -3.12 -10.42 1.98
N ASP A 139 -2.17 -11.32 1.69
CA ASP A 139 -0.94 -11.50 2.46
C ASP A 139 0.25 -10.76 1.80
N GLY A 140 0.05 -10.14 0.63
CA GLY A 140 0.96 -9.20 0.00
C GLY A 140 1.26 -9.54 -1.47
N ILE A 141 2.36 -8.98 -1.99
CA ILE A 141 2.86 -9.31 -3.33
C ILE A 141 3.93 -10.40 -3.23
N HIS A 142 3.74 -11.48 -3.96
CA HIS A 142 4.65 -12.62 -4.07
C HIS A 142 5.29 -12.65 -5.45
N GLY A 143 6.57 -13.02 -5.51
CA GLY A 143 7.31 -13.11 -6.76
C GLY A 143 7.95 -11.78 -7.17
N SER A 144 7.85 -11.44 -8.46
CA SER A 144 8.49 -10.26 -9.05
C SER A 144 7.51 -9.13 -9.28
N ILE A 145 8.03 -7.90 -9.21
CA ILE A 145 7.42 -6.69 -9.72
C ILE A 145 8.39 -6.08 -10.73
N HIS A 146 7.88 -5.72 -11.92
CA HIS A 146 8.58 -4.90 -12.89
C HIS A 146 7.70 -3.71 -13.27
N ILE A 147 8.31 -2.52 -13.31
CA ILE A 147 7.66 -1.28 -13.73
C ILE A 147 8.25 -0.91 -15.08
N TYR A 148 7.39 -0.64 -16.05
CA TYR A 148 7.77 -0.13 -17.36
C TYR A 148 7.19 1.26 -17.55
N PHE A 149 7.91 2.09 -18.29
CA PHE A 149 7.43 3.40 -18.75
C PHE A 149 7.61 3.45 -20.26
N ARG A 150 6.51 3.63 -21.00
CA ARG A 150 6.48 3.63 -22.48
C ARG A 150 7.21 2.40 -23.06
N ASP A 151 6.79 1.23 -22.60
CA ASP A 151 7.32 -0.09 -22.96
C ASP A 151 8.80 -0.35 -22.62
N GLN A 152 9.47 0.56 -21.90
CA GLN A 152 10.84 0.38 -21.45
C GLN A 152 10.87 -0.02 -19.98
N LEU A 153 11.65 -1.06 -19.66
CA LEU A 153 11.84 -1.49 -18.28
C LEU A 153 12.47 -0.35 -17.48
N LEU A 154 11.70 0.20 -16.54
CA LEU A 154 12.10 1.30 -15.69
C LEU A 154 12.73 0.77 -14.39
N TYR A 155 12.03 -0.14 -13.70
CA TYR A 155 12.52 -0.74 -12.45
C TYR A 155 12.27 -2.24 -12.35
N THR A 156 13.31 -2.95 -11.92
CA THR A 156 13.24 -4.36 -11.50
C THR A 156 12.82 -4.49 -10.04
N THR A 157 12.42 -5.69 -9.63
CA THR A 157 12.07 -6.01 -8.23
C THR A 157 13.16 -5.63 -7.24
N ASN A 158 14.44 -5.83 -7.61
CA ASN A 158 15.57 -5.50 -6.75
C ASN A 158 15.77 -3.99 -6.60
N GLN A 159 15.53 -3.20 -7.65
CA GLN A 159 15.55 -1.75 -7.58
C GLN A 159 14.38 -1.25 -6.72
N ILE A 160 13.16 -1.77 -6.95
CA ILE A 160 11.97 -1.42 -6.18
C ILE A 160 12.20 -1.63 -4.67
N LYS A 161 12.77 -2.77 -4.27
CA LYS A 161 13.10 -3.03 -2.86
C LYS A 161 14.07 -1.99 -2.30
N LYS A 162 15.14 -1.63 -3.02
CA LYS A 162 16.15 -0.67 -2.55
C LYS A 162 15.60 0.75 -2.45
N ILE A 163 14.93 1.21 -3.52
CA ILE A 163 14.34 2.54 -3.63
C ILE A 163 13.22 2.68 -2.58
N GLY A 164 12.30 1.71 -2.55
CA GLY A 164 11.17 1.67 -1.63
C GLY A 164 11.59 1.72 -0.17
N GLN A 165 12.59 0.94 0.24
CA GLN A 165 13.13 0.99 1.60
C GLN A 165 13.71 2.36 1.95
N SER A 166 14.42 2.99 1.01
CA SER A 166 15.04 4.30 1.22
C SER A 166 13.98 5.39 1.40
N ILE A 167 12.96 5.39 0.54
CA ILE A 167 11.81 6.29 0.64
C ILE A 167 11.05 6.07 1.95
N TYR A 168 10.79 4.81 2.31
CA TYR A 168 10.08 4.46 3.54
C TYR A 168 10.77 5.03 4.77
N LEU A 169 12.09 4.83 4.88
CA LEU A 169 12.89 5.34 5.99
C LEU A 169 12.91 6.86 6.01
N TYR A 170 13.05 7.49 4.84
CA TYR A 170 13.00 8.94 4.70
C TYR A 170 11.68 9.52 5.20
N ILE A 171 10.55 9.05 4.68
CA ILE A 171 9.21 9.52 5.06
C ILE A 171 9.00 9.33 6.57
N ASN A 172 9.29 8.16 7.12
CA ASN A 172 9.09 7.89 8.54
C ASN A 172 10.00 8.71 9.47
N SER A 173 11.23 9.01 9.04
CA SER A 173 12.13 9.89 9.82
C SER A 173 11.59 11.32 9.95
N LYS A 174 10.69 11.71 9.04
CA LYS A 174 10.15 13.06 8.91
C LYS A 174 8.67 13.18 9.31
N LEU A 175 8.09 12.21 10.03
CA LEU A 175 6.68 12.24 10.50
C LEU A 175 6.56 12.49 12.03
N PRO A 176 6.72 13.73 12.56
CA PRO A 176 6.78 13.95 14.01
C PRO A 176 5.43 14.36 14.67
N SER A 177 4.37 14.70 13.92
CA SER A 177 3.03 15.10 14.44
C SER A 177 1.99 15.03 13.29
N PRO A 178 0.66 15.07 13.53
CA PRO A 178 -0.31 14.14 12.94
C PRO A 178 -0.22 13.98 11.42
N ASP A 179 -0.10 15.09 10.71
CA ASP A 179 -0.09 15.17 9.25
C ASP A 179 1.21 15.85 8.77
N ARG A 180 1.83 15.31 7.71
CA ARG A 180 2.99 15.88 7.01
C ARG A 180 2.68 15.97 5.53
N ILE A 181 3.02 17.10 4.92
CA ILE A 181 2.95 17.25 3.47
C ILE A 181 4.30 16.81 2.87
N ILE A 182 4.25 15.82 1.97
CA ILE A 182 5.34 15.52 1.04
C ILE A 182 5.19 16.47 -0.14
N ARG A 183 6.22 17.27 -0.39
CA ARG A 183 6.21 18.29 -1.43
C ARG A 183 6.48 17.72 -2.82
N LEU A 184 6.13 18.49 -3.83
CA LEU A 184 6.38 18.16 -5.22
C LEU A 184 7.87 17.84 -5.43
N ASN A 185 8.16 16.76 -6.12
CA ASN A 185 9.48 16.22 -6.38
C ASN A 185 10.33 15.89 -5.14
N GLU A 186 9.77 15.90 -3.93
CA GLU A 186 10.53 15.62 -2.71
C GLU A 186 11.07 14.18 -2.69
N LEU A 187 10.36 13.25 -3.32
CA LEU A 187 10.74 11.83 -3.39
C LEU A 187 11.47 11.47 -4.69
N SER A 188 11.44 12.34 -5.71
CA SER A 188 12.11 12.10 -6.99
C SER A 188 13.62 11.79 -6.88
N PRO A 189 14.41 12.38 -5.94
CA PRO A 189 15.82 12.03 -5.80
C PRO A 189 16.10 10.57 -5.44
N PHE A 190 15.11 9.83 -4.92
CA PHE A 190 15.27 8.41 -4.58
C PHE A 190 15.11 7.49 -5.80
N LEU A 191 14.49 7.97 -6.87
CA LEU A 191 14.22 7.19 -8.09
C LEU A 191 15.50 6.86 -8.88
N SER A 192 16.60 7.56 -8.61
CA SER A 192 17.90 7.34 -9.27
C SER A 192 18.86 6.41 -8.51
N LEU A 193 18.39 5.77 -7.42
CA LEU A 193 19.16 4.83 -6.58
C LEU A 193 19.17 3.39 -7.13
#